data_AF-A0A3B8WIK1-F1
#
_entry.id   AF-A0A3B8WIK1-F1
#
_cell.length_a   1.000
_cell.length_b   1.000
_cell.length_c   1.000
_cell.angle_alpha   90.00
_cell.angle_beta   90.00
_cell.angle_gamma   90.00
#
_symmetry.space_group_name_H-M   'P 1'
#
loop_
_entity.id
_entity.type
_entity.pdbx_description
1 polymer ?
#
loop_
_entity_poly.entity_id
_entity_poly.type
_entity_poly.pdbx_seq_one_letter_code
_entity_poly.pdbx_strand_id
1 'polypeptide(L)' 'MTDSLINLSFDELVRRVRACQICAGDLPHEPRPVIQLSESSRILVVGQAPGRRVHETGLPFNDPSGDRLRQWMG' A
#
# COMPACT_ATOMS: atom_id res chain seq x y z
N MET A 1 16.15 -5.17 11.83
CA MET A 1 15.26 -4.03 11.48
C MET A 1 13.78 -4.38 11.69
N THR A 2 13.33 -5.58 11.35
CA THR A 2 11.94 -6.06 11.52
C THR A 2 11.45 -6.17 12.97
N ASP A 3 12.33 -6.50 13.93
CA ASP A 3 11.96 -6.57 15.37
C ASP A 3 11.43 -5.24 15.93
N SER A 4 11.78 -4.12 15.30
CA SER A 4 11.27 -2.79 15.69
C SER A 4 9.84 -2.53 15.24
N LEU A 5 9.31 -3.25 14.24
CA LEU A 5 7.98 -2.96 13.67
C LEU A 5 6.85 -3.65 14.44
N ILE A 6 7.13 -4.82 15.03
CA ILE A 6 6.13 -5.67 15.70
C ILE A 6 5.57 -5.01 16.98
N ASN A 7 6.35 -4.11 17.60
CA ASN A 7 5.98 -3.44 18.85
C ASN A 7 5.38 -2.04 18.66
N LEU A 8 5.12 -1.60 17.42
CA LEU A 8 4.55 -0.29 17.14
C LEU A 8 3.02 -0.31 17.29
N SER A 9 2.44 0.81 17.72
CA SER A 9 1.00 1.00 17.54
C SER A 9 0.65 1.02 16.06
N PHE A 10 -0.61 0.74 15.72
CA PHE A 10 -1.07 0.78 14.34
C PHE A 10 -0.77 2.12 13.66
N ASP A 11 -1.07 3.24 14.32
CA ASP A 11 -0.82 4.59 13.76
C ASP A 11 0.67 4.85 13.50
N GLU A 12 1.54 4.38 14.40
CA GLU A 12 2.99 4.48 14.25
C GLU A 12 3.49 3.64 13.08
N LEU A 13 2.99 2.41 12.96
CA LEU A 13 3.31 1.51 11.85
C LEU A 13 2.85 2.11 10.52
N VAL A 14 1.60 2.58 10.43
CA VAL A 14 1.04 3.19 9.22
C VAL A 14 1.86 4.42 8.82
N ARG A 15 2.22 5.28 9.78
CA ARG A 15 3.03 6.47 9.49
C ARG A 15 4.42 6.10 8.96
N ARG A 16 5.09 5.12 9.58
CA ARG A 16 6.40 4.64 9.12
C ARG A 16 6.34 4.01 7.73
N VAL A 17 5.34 3.18 7.46
CA VAL A 17 5.17 2.57 6.13
C VAL A 17 4.90 3.64 5.07
N ARG A 18 4.07 4.65 5.36
CA ARG A 18 3.83 5.78 4.43
C ARG A 18 5.09 6.60 4.14
N ALA A 19 6.03 6.66 5.09
CA ALA A 19 7.30 7.38 4.95
C ALA A 19 8.47 6.49 4.49
N CYS A 20 8.21 5.26 4.06
CA CYS A 20 9.27 4.32 3.67
C CYS A 20 10.05 4.84 2.46
N GLN A 21 11.39 4.77 2.53
CA GLN A 21 12.34 5.18 1.50
C GLN A 21 13.40 4.10 1.20
N ILE A 22 13.14 2.84 1.59
CA ILE A 22 14.16 1.76 1.55
C ILE A 22 14.75 1.54 0.15
N CYS A 23 13.93 1.66 -0.90
CA CYS A 23 14.35 1.46 -2.29
C CYS A 23 14.63 2.78 -3.05
N ALA A 24 14.80 3.90 -2.34
CA ALA A 24 15.15 5.17 -2.97
C ALA A 24 16.50 5.04 -3.69
N GLY A 25 16.55 5.49 -4.95
CA GLY A 25 17.74 5.36 -5.80
C GLY A 25 17.93 4.00 -6.49
N ASP A 26 17.21 2.95 -6.08
CA ASP A 26 17.26 1.61 -6.71
C ASP A 26 16.23 1.44 -7.84
N LEU A 27 15.20 2.29 -7.86
CA LEU A 27 14.10 2.24 -8.82
C LEU A 27 14.05 3.50 -9.69
N PRO A 28 13.45 3.44 -10.90
CA PRO A 28 13.30 4.60 -11.78
C PRO A 28 12.47 5.76 -11.22
N HIS A 29 11.70 5.52 -10.15
CA HIS A 29 10.85 6.50 -9.50
C HIS A 29 11.07 6.47 -7.99
N GLU A 30 10.87 7.62 -7.34
CA GLU A 30 10.91 7.72 -5.87
C GLU A 30 9.89 6.78 -5.21
N PRO A 31 10.23 6.18 -4.06
CA PRO A 31 9.29 5.35 -3.32
C PRO A 31 8.03 6.12 -2.95
N ARG A 32 6.88 5.63 -3.42
CA ARG A 32 5.55 6.14 -3.08
C ARG A 32 4.69 4.98 -2.55
N PRO A 33 4.80 4.64 -1.25
CA PRO A 33 4.00 3.57 -0.65
C PRO A 33 2.50 3.85 -0.80
N VAL A 34 1.77 2.93 -1.43
CA VAL A 34 0.30 3.03 -1.62
C VAL A 34 -0.38 1.99 -0.75
N ILE A 35 -0.99 2.44 0.35
CA ILE A 35 -1.70 1.60 1.31
C ILE A 35 -2.99 2.29 1.78
N GLN A 36 -4.04 1.50 1.98
CA GLN A 36 -5.28 1.90 2.65
C GLN A 36 -5.56 0.87 3.75
N LEU A 37 -5.54 1.32 5.00
CA LEU A 37 -5.58 0.46 6.18
C LEU A 37 -6.58 1.01 7.19
N SER A 38 -7.27 0.11 7.88
CA SER A 38 -8.12 0.39 9.04
C SER A 38 -8.00 -0.78 10.00
N GLU A 39 -7.91 -0.53 11.31
CA GLU A 39 -7.92 -1.60 12.33
C GLU A 39 -9.24 -2.39 12.31
N SER A 40 -10.33 -1.78 11.85
CA SER A 40 -11.65 -2.42 11.78
C SER A 40 -11.88 -3.24 10.51
N SER A 41 -10.92 -3.25 9.57
CA SER A 41 -11.06 -4.01 8.32
C SER A 41 -11.10 -5.51 8.59
N ARG A 42 -12.14 -6.18 8.08
CA ARG A 42 -12.28 -7.64 8.17
C ARG A 42 -11.61 -8.40 7.03
N ILE A 43 -11.32 -7.71 5.94
CA ILE A 43 -10.73 -8.27 4.71
C ILE A 43 -9.50 -7.46 4.37
N LEU A 44 -8.38 -8.16 4.16
CA LEU A 44 -7.13 -7.58 3.64
C LEU A 44 -6.94 -8.04 2.20
N VAL A 45 -6.83 -7.08 1.28
CA VAL A 45 -6.52 -7.34 -0.14
C VAL A 45 -5.07 -6.94 -0.40
N VAL A 46 -4.26 -7.89 -0.85
CA VAL A 46 -2.85 -7.67 -1.20
C VAL A 46 -2.65 -7.92 -2.70
N GLY A 47 -2.27 -6.87 -3.43
CA GLY A 47 -1.87 -6.98 -4.83
C GLY A 47 -0.36 -7.18 -4.99
N GLN A 48 0.12 -7.22 -6.24
CA GLN A 48 1.55 -7.33 -6.53
C GLN A 48 2.27 -5.99 -6.27
N ALA A 49 1.94 -4.96 -7.06
CA ALA A 49 2.57 -3.65 -7.03
C ALA A 49 1.67 -2.59 -7.70
N PRO A 50 1.88 -1.28 -7.43
CA PRO A 50 1.17 -0.21 -8.13
C PRO A 50 1.41 -0.23 -9.64
N GLY A 51 0.33 -0.26 -10.43
CA GLY A 51 0.38 0.09 -11.85
C GLY A 51 0.51 1.60 -12.07
N ARG A 52 0.65 2.05 -13.33
CA ARG A 52 0.85 3.46 -13.67
C ARG A 52 -0.19 4.42 -13.05
N ARG A 53 -1.49 4.11 -13.20
CA ARG A 53 -2.58 4.96 -12.68
C ARG A 53 -2.56 5.04 -11.15
N VAL A 54 -2.29 3.92 -10.48
CA VAL A 54 -2.14 3.87 -9.03
C VAL A 54 -0.92 4.68 -8.59
N HIS A 55 0.20 4.58 -9.30
CA HIS A 55 1.39 5.37 -9.01
C HIS A 55 1.16 6.88 -9.15
N GLU A 56 0.43 7.32 -10.17
CA GLU A 56 0.10 8.73 -10.40
C GLU A 56 -0.88 9.27 -9.33
N THR A 57 -1.95 8.53 -9.06
CA THR A 57 -3.05 8.98 -8.19
C THR A 57 -2.84 8.70 -6.70
N GLY A 58 -2.04 7.69 -6.36
CA GLY A 58 -1.90 7.18 -4.99
C GLY A 58 -3.12 6.42 -4.46
N LEU A 59 -4.11 6.11 -5.30
CA LEU A 59 -5.32 5.39 -4.89
C LEU A 59 -5.19 3.89 -5.22
N PRO A 60 -5.25 2.98 -4.22
CA PRO A 60 -5.15 1.55 -4.48
C PRO A 60 -6.34 1.04 -5.29
N PHE A 61 -6.09 0.12 -6.23
CA PHE A 61 -7.12 -0.53 -7.04
C PHE A 61 -8.05 0.45 -7.80
N ASN A 62 -7.56 1.61 -8.24
CA ASN A 62 -8.34 2.61 -8.99
C ASN A 62 -8.20 2.49 -10.53
N ASP A 63 -7.86 1.30 -11.00
CA ASP A 63 -7.67 0.97 -12.41
C ASP A 63 -8.63 -0.17 -12.85
N PRO A 64 -8.66 -0.56 -14.13
CA PRO A 64 -9.59 -1.59 -14.62
C PRO A 64 -9.42 -2.95 -13.94
N SER A 65 -8.24 -3.24 -13.37
CA SER A 65 -8.03 -4.47 -12.59
C SER A 65 -8.75 -4.39 -11.25
N GLY A 66 -8.75 -3.21 -10.62
CA GLY A 66 -9.54 -2.93 -9.42
C GLY A 66 -11.04 -2.98 -9.65
N ASP A 67 -11.52 -2.53 -10.81
CA ASP A 67 -12.95 -2.66 -11.17
C ASP A 67 -13.38 -4.12 -11.24
N ARG A 68 -12.58 -4.98 -11.90
CA ARG A 68 -12.83 -6.42 -11.94
C ARG A 68 -12.75 -7.07 -10.56
N LEU A 69 -11.78 -6.67 -9.74
CA LEU A 69 -11.67 -7.18 -8.37
C LEU A 69 -12.95 -6.89 -7.58
N ARG A 70 -13.46 -5.64 -7.63
CA ARG A 70 -14.72 -5.28 -6.96
C ARG A 70 -15.88 -6.14 -7.46
N GLN A 71 -15.98 -6.37 -8.77
CA GLN A 71 -17.00 -7.26 -9.34
C GLN A 71 -16.92 -8.70 -8.78
N TRP A 72 -15.72 -9.23 -8.52
CA TRP A 72 -15.56 -10.56 -7.92
C TRP A 72 -15.92 -10.62 -6.43
N MET A 73 -15.82 -9.49 -5.73
CA MET A 73 -16.09 -9.41 -4.29
C MET A 73 -17.60 -9.36 -3.96
N GLY A 74 -18.45 -9.24 -4.99
CA GLY A 74 -19.91 -9.13 -4.86
C GLY A 74 -20.38 -7.68 -4.73
#